data_AF-A0A914CYH0-F1
#
_entry.id   AF-A0A914CYH0-F1
#
_cell.length_a   1.000
_cell.length_b   1.000
_cell.length_c   1.000
_cell.angle_alpha   90.00
_cell.angle_beta   90.00
_cell.angle_gamma   90.00
#
_symmetry.space_group_name_H-M   'P 1'
#
loop_
_entity.id
_entity.type
_entity.pdbx_description
1 polymer ?
#
loop_
_entity_poly.entity_id
_entity_poly.type
_entity_poly.pdbx_seq_one_letter_code
_entity_poly.pdbx_strand_id
1 'polypeptide(L)'
;MRVLFNFRYWLRVWFGASLAFGLCIMICHGAGDVFTAMVDLENLLAGEADMTAQVLDEYIASETYRLQQLKSFANEYLSKNHNFDEGRDENVVTNPINAYLLIKRLTSDWKYITNLMQSNNAEYFIKNITQERLNNQVKYPDDEDLDGAAIGLLRLQDTYHLNTK
;
A
#
# COMPACT_ATOMS: atom_id res chain seq x y z
N MET A 1 -75.44 -5.47 -18.93
CA MET A 1 -74.64 -5.80 -17.73
C MET A 1 -73.36 -6.61 -18.01
N ARG A 2 -72.79 -6.61 -19.24
CA ARG A 2 -71.58 -7.39 -19.60
C ARG A 2 -70.28 -6.57 -19.77
N VAL A 3 -70.36 -5.24 -19.82
CA VAL A 3 -69.20 -4.37 -20.11
C VAL A 3 -68.36 -4.03 -18.86
N LEU A 4 -68.98 -4.00 -17.67
CA LEU A 4 -68.28 -3.71 -16.41
C LEU A 4 -67.35 -4.86 -15.93
N PHE A 5 -67.55 -6.08 -16.43
CA PHE A 5 -66.75 -7.24 -16.03
C PHE A 5 -65.36 -7.24 -16.68
N ASN A 6 -65.26 -6.75 -17.93
CA ASN A 6 -63.99 -6.62 -18.64
C ASN A 6 -63.10 -5.52 -18.03
N PHE A 7 -63.66 -4.37 -17.65
CA PHE A 7 -62.86 -3.27 -17.12
C PHE A 7 -62.12 -3.65 -15.83
N ARG A 8 -62.77 -4.37 -14.92
CA ARG A 8 -62.15 -4.84 -13.67
C ARG A 8 -61.09 -5.93 -13.92
N TYR A 9 -61.24 -6.73 -14.96
CA TYR A 9 -60.27 -7.75 -15.37
C TYR A 9 -59.01 -7.11 -15.97
N TRP A 10 -59.18 -6.18 -16.91
CA TRP A 10 -58.08 -5.44 -17.52
C TRP A 10 -57.31 -4.59 -16.50
N LEU A 11 -57.99 -4.01 -15.49
CA LEU A 11 -57.30 -3.29 -14.40
C LEU A 11 -56.42 -4.23 -13.55
N ARG A 12 -56.90 -5.45 -13.23
CA ARG A 12 -56.14 -6.44 -12.46
C ARG A 12 -54.96 -6.99 -13.25
N VAL A 13 -55.11 -7.18 -14.56
CA VAL A 13 -54.02 -7.60 -15.46
C VAL A 13 -52.97 -6.50 -15.59
N TRP A 14 -53.39 -5.24 -15.71
CA TRP A 14 -52.47 -4.10 -15.81
C TRP A 14 -51.71 -3.85 -14.50
N PHE A 15 -52.39 -3.92 -13.35
CA PHE A 15 -51.72 -3.88 -12.04
C PHE A 15 -50.76 -5.06 -11.84
N GLY A 16 -51.17 -6.29 -12.23
CA GLY A 16 -50.31 -7.47 -12.16
C GLY A 16 -49.06 -7.35 -13.03
N ALA A 17 -49.19 -6.85 -14.27
CA ALA A 17 -48.08 -6.64 -15.18
C ALA A 17 -47.13 -5.53 -14.71
N SER A 18 -47.66 -4.43 -14.17
CA SER A 18 -46.85 -3.34 -13.58
C SER A 18 -46.07 -3.81 -12.35
N LEU A 19 -46.70 -4.62 -11.49
CA LEU A 19 -46.08 -5.17 -10.30
C LEU A 19 -45.01 -6.21 -10.66
N ALA A 20 -45.27 -7.08 -11.65
CA ALA A 20 -44.27 -8.01 -12.17
C ALA A 20 -43.09 -7.30 -12.84
N PHE A 21 -43.33 -6.21 -13.58
CA PHE A 21 -42.28 -5.39 -14.19
C PHE A 21 -41.40 -4.71 -13.14
N GLY A 22 -42.01 -4.13 -12.10
CA GLY A 22 -41.27 -3.55 -10.96
C GLY A 22 -40.46 -4.60 -10.19
N LEU A 23 -41.01 -5.79 -10.01
CA LEU A 23 -40.32 -6.90 -9.33
C LEU A 23 -39.15 -7.43 -10.17
N CYS A 24 -39.27 -7.44 -11.50
CA CYS A 24 -38.19 -7.80 -12.42
C CYS A 24 -37.03 -6.79 -12.36
N ILE A 25 -37.34 -5.49 -12.33
CA ILE A 25 -36.32 -4.42 -12.18
C ILE A 25 -35.53 -4.57 -10.88
N MET A 26 -36.21 -4.88 -9.77
CA MET A 26 -35.56 -5.07 -8.46
C MET A 26 -34.61 -6.28 -8.45
N ILE A 27 -34.99 -7.39 -9.08
CA ILE A 27 -34.13 -8.58 -9.19
C ILE A 27 -32.91 -8.29 -10.08
N CYS A 28 -33.06 -7.53 -11.16
CA CYS A 28 -31.94 -7.19 -12.05
C CYS A 28 -30.87 -6.31 -11.38
N HIS A 29 -31.24 -5.43 -10.45
CA HIS A 29 -30.25 -4.56 -9.77
C HIS A 29 -29.37 -5.38 -8.81
N GLY A 30 -29.94 -6.25 -7.98
CA GLY A 30 -29.16 -7.00 -6.98
C GLY A 30 -28.18 -8.03 -7.55
N ALA A 31 -28.43 -8.55 -8.75
CA ALA A 31 -27.48 -9.43 -9.44
C ALA A 31 -26.30 -8.64 -10.02
N GLY A 32 -26.52 -7.40 -10.47
CA GLY A 32 -25.46 -6.54 -11.03
C GLY A 32 -24.35 -6.25 -10.02
N ASP A 33 -24.74 -5.96 -8.77
CA ASP A 33 -23.80 -5.54 -7.71
C ASP A 33 -22.74 -6.62 -7.39
N VAL A 34 -23.11 -7.91 -7.39
CA VAL A 34 -22.17 -9.01 -7.10
C VAL A 34 -21.16 -9.20 -8.22
N PHE A 35 -21.61 -9.15 -9.48
CA PHE A 35 -20.71 -9.28 -10.62
C PHE A 35 -19.80 -8.04 -10.75
N THR A 36 -20.30 -6.84 -10.44
CA THR A 36 -19.49 -5.62 -10.37
C THR A 36 -18.43 -5.71 -9.27
N ALA A 37 -18.79 -6.14 -8.06
CA ALA A 37 -17.84 -6.30 -6.96
C ALA A 37 -16.72 -7.31 -7.27
N MET A 38 -17.02 -8.39 -8.00
CA MET A 38 -16.01 -9.35 -8.45
C MET A 38 -15.03 -8.73 -9.46
N VAL A 39 -15.54 -8.00 -10.45
CA VAL A 39 -14.71 -7.28 -11.43
C VAL A 39 -13.85 -6.20 -10.75
N ASP A 40 -14.42 -5.51 -9.77
CA ASP A 40 -13.70 -4.50 -8.97
C ASP A 40 -12.54 -5.12 -8.18
N LEU A 41 -12.72 -6.29 -7.57
CA LEU A 41 -11.64 -7.03 -6.90
C LEU A 41 -10.56 -7.51 -7.87
N GLU A 42 -10.94 -7.98 -9.07
CA GLU A 42 -9.96 -8.35 -10.11
C GLU A 42 -9.14 -7.15 -10.58
N ASN A 43 -9.78 -6.00 -10.78
CA ASN A 43 -9.11 -4.76 -11.15
C ASN A 43 -8.18 -4.27 -10.03
N LEU A 44 -8.60 -4.37 -8.76
CA LEU A 44 -7.76 -4.05 -7.61
C LEU A 44 -6.53 -4.96 -7.54
N LEU A 45 -6.68 -6.26 -7.75
CA LEU A 45 -5.58 -7.21 -7.74
C LEU A 45 -4.55 -6.90 -8.85
N ALA A 46 -5.04 -6.63 -10.06
CA ALA A 46 -4.18 -6.28 -11.19
C ALA A 46 -3.42 -4.96 -10.95
N GLY A 47 -4.10 -3.94 -10.43
CA GLY A 47 -3.50 -2.65 -10.11
C GLY A 47 -2.54 -2.71 -8.92
N GLU A 48 -2.86 -3.49 -7.88
CA GLU A 48 -2.00 -3.66 -6.71
C GLU A 48 -0.68 -4.33 -7.09
N ALA A 49 -0.71 -5.39 -7.89
CA ALA A 49 0.49 -6.14 -8.26
C ALA A 49 1.53 -5.25 -8.97
N ASP A 50 1.09 -4.44 -9.93
CA ASP A 50 1.99 -3.58 -10.72
C ASP A 50 2.49 -2.39 -9.88
N MET A 51 1.56 -1.69 -9.22
CA MET A 51 1.87 -0.48 -8.45
C MET A 51 2.71 -0.78 -7.20
N THR A 52 2.35 -1.80 -6.41
CA THR A 52 3.09 -2.10 -5.18
C THR A 52 4.48 -2.63 -5.47
N ALA A 53 4.65 -3.44 -6.51
CA ALA A 53 5.96 -3.90 -6.95
C ALA A 53 6.83 -2.73 -7.40
N GLN A 54 6.31 -1.85 -8.26
CA GLN A 54 7.07 -0.69 -8.74
C GLN A 54 7.52 0.23 -7.58
N VAL A 55 6.59 0.62 -6.70
CA VAL A 55 6.93 1.54 -5.60
C VAL A 55 7.90 0.89 -4.61
N LEU A 56 7.75 -0.42 -4.36
CA LEU A 56 8.68 -1.15 -3.50
C LEU A 56 10.07 -1.24 -4.12
N ASP A 57 10.18 -1.53 -5.42
CA ASP A 57 11.44 -1.57 -6.14
C ASP A 57 12.15 -0.21 -6.14
N GLU A 58 11.40 0.88 -6.35
CA GLU A 58 11.93 2.25 -6.28
C GLU A 58 12.42 2.60 -4.86
N TYR A 59 11.66 2.21 -3.83
CA TYR A 59 12.08 2.39 -2.44
C TYR A 59 13.37 1.62 -2.14
N ILE A 60 13.43 0.33 -2.51
CA ILE A 60 14.62 -0.52 -2.33
C ILE A 60 15.82 0.07 -3.08
N ALA A 61 15.64 0.54 -4.32
CA ALA A 61 16.69 1.19 -5.09
C ALA A 61 17.21 2.45 -4.37
N SER A 62 16.32 3.29 -3.84
CA SER A 62 16.70 4.49 -3.10
C SER A 62 17.46 4.16 -1.80
N GLU A 63 17.02 3.13 -1.08
CA GLU A 63 17.59 2.71 0.20
C GLU A 63 18.94 2.03 0.00
N THR A 64 19.08 1.19 -1.02
CA THR A 64 20.35 0.57 -1.40
C THR A 64 21.38 1.60 -1.83
N TYR A 65 20.99 2.64 -2.58
CA TYR A 65 21.86 3.77 -2.92
C TYR A 65 22.36 4.51 -1.68
N ARG A 66 21.47 4.80 -0.72
CA ARG A 66 21.83 5.44 0.57
C ARG A 66 22.80 4.57 1.38
N LEU A 67 22.52 3.27 1.46
CA LEU A 67 23.39 2.30 2.13
C LEU A 67 24.75 2.17 1.43
N GLN A 68 24.79 2.27 0.10
CA GLN A 68 26.04 2.25 -0.65
C GLN A 68 26.92 3.47 -0.30
N GLN A 69 26.33 4.66 -0.18
CA GLN A 69 27.04 5.86 0.27
C GLN A 69 27.58 5.70 1.70
N LEU A 70 26.77 5.15 2.61
CA LEU A 70 27.22 4.86 3.98
C LEU A 70 28.38 3.87 3.99
N LYS A 71 28.33 2.81 3.18
CA LYS A 71 29.41 1.83 3.02
C LYS A 71 30.68 2.46 2.45
N SER A 72 30.56 3.28 1.40
CA SER A 72 31.73 3.94 0.81
C SER A 72 32.38 4.91 1.79
N PHE A 73 31.57 5.67 2.53
CA PHE A 73 32.07 6.57 3.57
C PHE A 73 32.74 5.81 4.71
N ALA A 74 32.15 4.70 5.17
CA ALA A 74 32.75 3.85 6.21
C ALA A 74 34.12 3.30 5.77
N ASN A 75 34.25 2.84 4.52
CA ASN A 75 35.52 2.38 3.97
C ASN A 75 36.57 3.49 3.87
N GLU A 76 36.17 4.70 3.44
CA GLU A 76 37.05 5.88 3.39
C GLU A 76 37.49 6.31 4.80
N TYR A 77 36.59 6.22 5.77
CA TYR A 77 36.89 6.55 7.16
C TYR A 77 37.91 5.56 7.75
N LEU A 78 37.72 4.26 7.50
CA LEU A 78 38.66 3.21 7.93
C LEU A 78 40.05 3.40 7.30
N SER A 79 40.13 3.70 6.00
CA SER A 79 41.43 3.91 5.34
C SER A 79 42.15 5.15 5.86
N LYS A 80 41.43 6.25 6.08
CA LYS A 80 42.00 7.48 6.67
C LYS A 80 42.46 7.27 8.12
N ASN A 81 41.76 6.43 8.90
CA ASN A 81 42.16 6.13 10.27
C ASN A 81 43.35 5.17 10.34
N HIS A 82 43.43 4.17 9.45
CA HIS A 82 44.60 3.29 9.34
C HIS A 82 45.88 4.09 9.07
N ASN A 83 45.82 5.06 8.16
CA ASN A 83 46.95 5.96 7.88
C ASN A 83 47.37 6.81 9.09
N PHE A 84 46.46 7.05 10.03
CA PHE A 84 46.74 7.77 11.28
C PHE A 84 47.33 6.86 12.37
N ASP A 85 47.01 5.56 12.35
CA ASP A 85 47.42 4.58 13.38
C ASP A 85 48.76 3.90 13.03
N GLU A 86 49.06 3.69 11.75
CA GLU A 86 50.31 3.06 11.29
C GLU A 86 51.55 3.98 11.42
N GLY A 87 51.34 5.29 11.54
CA GLY A 87 52.36 6.26 11.93
C GLY A 87 52.06 6.77 13.33
N ARG A 88 52.66 6.18 14.37
CA ARG A 88 52.63 6.68 15.76
C ARG A 88 53.02 8.15 15.81
N ASP A 89 52.04 9.03 15.69
CA ASP A 89 52.22 10.46 15.82
C ASP A 89 51.50 10.89 17.10
N GLU A 90 52.09 10.52 18.25
CA GLU A 90 51.75 11.07 19.56
C GLU A 90 51.79 12.62 19.55
N ASN A 91 52.39 13.23 18.50
CA ASN A 91 52.45 14.67 18.30
C ASN A 91 51.32 15.27 17.45
N VAL A 92 50.39 14.48 16.91
CA VAL A 92 49.19 15.01 16.21
C VAL A 92 48.40 15.92 17.14
N VAL A 93 48.31 15.55 18.42
CA VAL A 93 47.49 16.26 19.40
C VAL A 93 48.30 17.35 20.12
N THR A 94 49.63 17.31 20.05
CA THR A 94 50.50 18.32 20.71
C THR A 94 50.60 19.61 19.88
N ASN A 95 50.36 19.56 18.57
CA ASN A 95 50.22 20.76 17.73
C ASN A 95 48.77 21.28 17.73
N PRO A 96 48.50 22.50 18.24
CA PRO A 96 47.15 23.08 18.29
C PRO A 96 46.44 23.16 16.92
N ILE A 97 47.20 23.32 15.83
CA ILE A 97 46.64 23.36 14.47
C ILE A 97 46.11 21.97 14.08
N ASN A 98 46.90 20.93 14.34
CA ASN A 98 46.51 19.55 14.04
C ASN A 98 45.34 19.10 14.93
N ALA A 99 45.33 19.49 16.20
CA ALA A 99 44.22 19.24 17.12
C ALA A 99 42.92 19.91 16.62
N TYR A 100 42.99 21.17 16.17
CA TYR A 100 41.84 21.85 15.59
C TYR A 100 41.31 21.16 14.32
N LEU A 101 42.21 20.76 13.41
CA LEU A 101 41.82 20.05 12.19
C LEU A 101 41.16 18.71 12.48
N LEU A 102 41.67 17.97 13.47
CA LEU A 102 41.07 16.71 13.93
C LEU A 102 39.67 16.93 14.48
N ILE A 103 39.49 17.90 15.38
CA ILE A 103 38.17 18.23 15.96
C ILE A 103 37.19 18.66 14.85
N LYS A 104 37.64 19.52 13.93
CA LYS A 104 36.82 19.95 12.78
C LYS A 104 36.39 18.75 11.94
N ARG A 105 37.31 17.85 11.61
CA ARG A 105 37.02 16.64 10.84
C ARG A 105 36.03 15.73 11.57
N LEU A 106 36.29 15.39 12.83
CA LEU A 106 35.40 14.52 13.62
C LEU A 106 33.99 15.12 13.73
N THR A 107 33.88 16.43 13.93
CA THR A 107 32.59 17.10 14.02
C THR A 107 31.87 17.23 12.67
N SER A 108 32.58 17.46 11.57
CA SER A 108 31.97 17.52 10.24
C SER A 108 31.56 16.14 9.72
N ASP A 109 32.44 15.15 9.86
CA ASP A 109 32.23 13.78 9.42
C ASP A 109 31.03 13.18 10.17
N TRP A 110 30.96 13.39 11.49
CA TRP A 110 29.82 12.96 12.30
C TRP A 110 28.50 13.58 11.85
N LYS A 111 28.48 14.90 11.58
CA LYS A 111 27.28 15.58 11.07
C LYS A 111 26.86 15.02 9.71
N TYR A 112 27.81 14.78 8.81
CA TYR A 112 27.53 14.20 7.50
C TYR A 112 26.90 12.80 7.62
N ILE A 113 27.49 11.91 8.42
CA ILE A 113 26.96 10.55 8.64
C ILE A 113 25.56 10.60 9.26
N THR A 114 25.37 11.46 10.28
CA THR A 114 24.06 11.62 10.94
C THR A 114 23.00 12.05 9.94
N ASN A 115 23.30 13.04 9.10
CA ASN A 115 22.37 13.51 8.08
C ASN A 115 22.05 12.41 7.05
N LEU A 116 23.06 11.66 6.60
CA LEU A 116 22.88 10.56 5.64
C LEU A 116 22.08 9.39 6.24
N MET A 117 22.25 9.12 7.53
CA MET A 117 21.45 8.14 8.28
C MET A 117 19.99 8.60 8.47
N GLN A 118 19.75 9.90 8.59
CA GLN A 118 18.42 10.48 8.73
C GLN A 118 17.68 10.69 7.40
N SER A 119 18.41 10.81 6.28
CA SER A 119 17.85 11.07 4.95
C SER A 119 17.20 9.83 4.31
N ASN A 120 16.34 9.12 5.04
CA ASN A 120 15.50 8.09 4.44
C ASN A 120 14.31 8.75 3.71
N ASN A 121 13.84 8.11 2.64
CA ASN A 121 12.70 8.60 1.85
C ASN A 121 11.41 7.82 2.15
N ALA A 122 11.36 7.04 3.23
CA ALA A 122 10.26 6.11 3.50
C ALA A 122 8.90 6.82 3.57
N GLU A 123 8.85 7.98 4.22
CA GLU A 123 7.62 8.77 4.35
C GLU A 123 7.06 9.20 2.99
N TYR A 124 7.93 9.59 2.05
CA TYR A 124 7.53 9.95 0.69
C TYR A 124 6.87 8.77 -0.03
N PHE A 125 7.49 7.59 0.03
CA PHE A 125 6.94 6.39 -0.62
C PHE A 125 5.64 5.91 0.03
N ILE A 126 5.56 5.91 1.37
CA ILE A 126 4.32 5.55 2.09
C ILE A 126 3.18 6.49 1.70
N LYS A 127 3.46 7.80 1.64
CA LYS A 127 2.47 8.79 1.22
C LYS A 127 2.03 8.57 -0.22
N ASN A 128 2.96 8.24 -1.12
CA ASN A 128 2.65 7.96 -2.52
C ASN A 128 1.69 6.77 -2.64
N ILE A 129 2.02 5.62 -2.03
CA ILE A 129 1.15 4.43 -2.03
C ILE A 129 -0.23 4.76 -1.45
N THR A 130 -0.26 5.50 -0.34
CA THR A 130 -1.52 5.88 0.32
C THR A 130 -2.37 6.77 -0.59
N GLN A 131 -1.76 7.71 -1.30
CA GLN A 131 -2.45 8.60 -2.24
C GLN A 131 -3.00 7.84 -3.44
N GLU A 132 -2.21 6.97 -4.05
CA GLU A 132 -2.67 6.12 -5.15
C GLU A 132 -3.83 5.21 -4.70
N ARG A 133 -3.73 4.63 -3.50
CA ARG A 133 -4.81 3.84 -2.89
C ARG A 133 -6.11 4.64 -2.73
N LEU A 134 -6.02 5.92 -2.37
CA LEU A 134 -7.19 6.80 -2.20
C LEU A 134 -7.75 7.33 -3.53
N ASN A 135 -6.89 7.49 -4.54
CA ASN A 135 -7.28 7.99 -5.86
C ASN A 135 -7.87 6.90 -6.76
N ASN A 136 -7.68 5.62 -6.40
CA ASN A 136 -8.26 4.52 -7.15
C ASN A 136 -9.79 4.61 -7.17
N GLN A 137 -10.35 4.33 -8.34
CA GLN A 137 -11.78 4.42 -8.59
C GLN A 137 -12.59 3.40 -7.77
N VAL A 138 -11.93 2.29 -7.41
CA VAL A 138 -12.44 1.27 -6.50
C VAL A 138 -11.83 1.50 -5.12
N LYS A 139 -12.68 1.58 -4.09
CA LYS A 139 -12.26 1.67 -2.69
C LYS A 139 -11.51 0.40 -2.31
N TYR A 140 -10.33 0.54 -1.70
CA TYR A 140 -9.65 -0.61 -1.11
C TYR A 140 -10.43 -1.15 0.09
N PRO A 141 -10.47 -2.48 0.26
CA PRO A 141 -11.09 -3.11 1.42
C PRO A 141 -10.46 -2.60 2.72
N ASP A 142 -11.29 -2.48 3.74
CA ASP A 142 -10.85 -2.21 5.12
C ASP A 142 -11.05 -3.43 6.03
N ASP A 143 -10.80 -3.25 7.33
CA ASP A 143 -10.89 -4.33 8.31
C ASP A 143 -12.32 -4.90 8.43
N GLU A 144 -13.35 -4.08 8.18
CA GLU A 144 -14.75 -4.52 8.22
C GLU A 144 -15.07 -5.44 7.03
N ASP A 145 -14.59 -5.08 5.84
CA ASP A 145 -14.73 -5.91 4.63
C ASP A 145 -14.06 -7.28 4.80
N LEU A 146 -12.91 -7.34 5.49
CA LEU A 146 -12.20 -8.58 5.80
C LEU A 146 -13.01 -9.48 6.75
N ASP A 147 -13.53 -8.91 7.84
CA ASP A 147 -14.36 -9.64 8.81
C ASP A 147 -15.65 -10.17 8.14
N GLY A 148 -16.27 -9.36 7.29
CA GLY A 148 -17.44 -9.75 6.50
C GLY A 148 -17.14 -10.92 5.57
N ALA A 149 -16.00 -10.90 4.88
CA ALA A 149 -15.55 -11.98 4.01
C ALA A 149 -15.27 -13.27 4.80
N ALA A 150 -14.64 -13.17 5.97
CA ALA A 150 -14.37 -14.30 6.86
C ALA A 150 -15.68 -14.97 7.35
N ILE A 151 -16.66 -14.17 7.78
CA ILE A 151 -17.99 -14.67 8.18
C ILE A 151 -18.70 -15.34 6.99
N GLY A 152 -18.62 -14.74 5.80
CA GLY A 152 -19.17 -15.32 4.58
C GLY A 152 -18.58 -16.70 4.28
N LEU A 153 -17.26 -16.83 4.41
CA LEU A 153 -16.55 -18.11 4.22
C LEU A 153 -16.98 -19.16 5.25
N LEU A 154 -17.11 -18.79 6.52
CA LEU A 154 -17.61 -19.70 7.57
C LEU A 154 -19.02 -20.18 7.27
N ARG A 155 -19.91 -19.31 6.81
CA ARG A 155 -21.28 -19.69 6.41
C ARG A 155 -21.28 -20.70 5.26
N LEU A 156 -20.43 -20.49 4.26
CA LEU A 156 -20.27 -21.44 3.15
C LEU A 156 -19.76 -22.79 3.65
N GLN A 157 -18.77 -22.78 4.54
CA GLN A 157 -18.24 -24.00 5.15
C GLN A 157 -19.32 -24.77 5.90
N ASP A 158 -20.11 -24.09 6.73
CA ASP A 158 -21.19 -24.69 7.52
C ASP A 158 -22.30 -25.24 6.61
N THR A 159 -22.69 -24.49 5.58
CA THR A 159 -23.78 -24.86 4.65
C THR A 159 -23.41 -26.07 3.81
N TYR A 160 -22.15 -26.17 3.38
CA TYR A 160 -21.68 -27.23 2.48
C TYR A 160 -20.86 -28.32 3.19
N HIS A 161 -20.75 -28.25 4.51
CA HIS A 161 -19.96 -29.18 5.33
C HIS A 161 -18.53 -29.40 4.80
N LEU A 162 -17.87 -28.30 4.39
CA LEU A 162 -16.53 -28.37 3.81
C LEU A 162 -15.51 -28.70 4.90
N ASN A 163 -14.81 -29.83 4.74
CA ASN A 163 -13.77 -30.27 5.66
C ASN A 163 -12.48 -29.49 5.39
N THR A 164 -11.94 -28.82 6.41
CA THR A 164 -10.58 -28.28 6.42
C THR A 164 -9.65 -29.39 6.86
N LYS A 165 -9.06 -30.11 5.91
CA LYS A 165 -7.93 -31.00 6.21
C LYS A 165 -6.63 -30.21 6.27
#